data_AF-Q98FI1-F1
#
_entry.id   AF-Q98FI1-F1
#
_cell.length_a   1.000
_cell.length_b   1.000
_cell.length_c   1.000
_cell.angle_alpha   90.00
_cell.angle_beta   90.00
_cell.angle_gamma   90.00
#
_symmetry.space_group_name_H-M   'P 1'
#
loop_
_entity.id
_entity.type
_entity.pdbx_description
1 polymer ?
#
loop_
_entity_poly.entity_id
_entity_poly.type
_entity_poly.pdbx_seq_one_letter_code
_entity_poly.pdbx_strand_id
1 'polypeptide(L)' 'MQHRNEHPIRRTTMNPIRAFRNWRMYNETVRELNRLNARQLSDLGINRADIERIARQAI' A
#
# COMPACT_ATOMS: atom_id res chain seq x y z
N MET A 1 18.19 43.41 -13.57
CA MET A 1 18.36 42.08 -14.19
C MET A 1 17.96 41.03 -13.16
N GLN A 2 16.69 40.61 -13.13
CA GLN A 2 16.23 39.54 -12.24
C GLN A 2 16.27 38.21 -12.99
N HIS A 3 17.15 37.31 -12.56
CA HIS A 3 17.15 35.91 -12.97
C HIS A 3 15.91 35.23 -12.38
N ARG A 4 14.93 34.88 -13.23
CA ARG A 4 13.81 34.04 -12.83
C ARG A 4 14.29 32.60 -12.73
N ASN A 5 14.28 32.05 -11.52
CA ASN A 5 14.55 30.65 -11.26
C ASN A 5 13.32 29.80 -11.61
N GLU A 6 13.29 29.28 -12.84
CA GLU A 6 12.27 28.34 -13.28
C GLU A 6 12.58 26.94 -12.74
N HIS A 7 11.88 26.53 -11.68
CA HIS A 7 11.95 25.15 -11.19
C HIS A 7 10.97 24.29 -12.00
N PRO A 8 11.42 23.33 -12.82
CA PRO A 8 10.50 22.46 -13.54
C PRO A 8 9.79 21.56 -12.54
N ILE A 9 8.48 21.78 -12.39
CA ILE A 9 7.57 20.86 -11.70
C ILE A 9 7.66 19.49 -12.38
N ARG A 10 8.47 18.59 -11.81
CA ARG A 10 8.58 17.21 -12.26
C ARG A 10 7.19 16.57 -12.11
N ARG A 11 6.45 16.50 -13.21
CA ARG A 11 5.25 15.67 -13.29
C ARG A 11 5.70 14.22 -13.18
N THR A 12 5.67 13.68 -11.98
CA THR A 12 5.85 12.25 -11.75
C THR A 12 4.68 11.54 -12.43
N THR A 13 4.89 11.07 -13.66
CA THR A 13 3.91 10.24 -14.36
C THR A 13 3.68 8.99 -13.52
N MET A 14 2.47 8.84 -12.96
CA MET A 14 2.07 7.67 -12.20
C MET A 14 2.15 6.44 -13.10
N ASN A 15 3.04 5.50 -12.78
CA ASN A 15 3.22 4.27 -13.57
C ASN A 15 2.02 3.33 -13.31
N PRO A 16 1.13 3.12 -14.31
CA PRO A 16 -0.11 2.36 -14.12
C PRO A 16 0.15 0.88 -13.81
N ILE A 17 1.25 0.30 -14.30
CA ILE A 17 1.65 -1.08 -14.02
C ILE A 17 2.01 -1.21 -12.53
N ARG A 18 2.76 -0.24 -11.98
CA ARG A 18 3.09 -0.21 -10.55
C ARG A 18 1.82 -0.02 -9.70
N ALA A 19 0.92 0.87 -10.11
CA ALA A 19 -0.35 1.09 -9.42
C ALA A 19 -1.20 -0.18 -9.37
N PHE A 20 -1.33 -0.89 -10.50
CA PHE A 20 -2.06 -2.15 -10.56
C PHE A 20 -1.42 -3.24 -9.69
N ARG A 21 -0.09 -3.38 -9.74
CA ARG A 21 0.63 -4.35 -8.91
C ARG A 21 0.41 -4.10 -7.43
N ASN A 22 0.50 -2.83 -7.01
CA ASN A 22 0.30 -2.41 -5.62
C ASN A 22 -1.14 -2.70 -5.17
N TRP A 23 -2.13 -2.37 -6.00
CA TRP A 23 -3.53 -2.72 -5.74
C TRP A 23 -3.73 -4.24 -5.61
N ARG A 24 -3.16 -5.04 -6.51
CA ARG A 24 -3.29 -6.50 -6.46
C ARG A 24 -2.69 -7.06 -5.16
N MET A 25 -1.49 -6.62 -4.80
CA MET A 25 -0.80 -7.06 -3.58
C MET A 25 -1.59 -6.72 -2.32
N TYR A 26 -2.09 -5.48 -2.21
CA TYR A 26 -2.97 -5.07 -1.12
C TYR A 26 -4.18 -6.00 -0.96
N ASN A 27 -4.91 -6.22 -2.05
CA ASN A 27 -6.13 -7.03 -2.02
C ASN A 27 -5.83 -8.50 -1.69
N GLU A 28 -4.70 -9.02 -2.18
CA GLU A 28 -4.24 -10.37 -1.84
C GLU A 28 -3.95 -10.47 -0.35
N THR A 29 -3.17 -9.55 0.24
CA THR A 29 -2.88 -9.55 1.69
C THR A 29 -4.15 -9.44 2.53
N VAL A 30 -5.07 -8.53 2.18
CA VAL A 30 -6.36 -8.38 2.87
C VAL A 30 -7.16 -9.68 2.79
N ARG A 31 -7.23 -10.31 1.61
CA ARG A 31 -7.97 -11.55 1.40
C ARG A 31 -7.39 -12.71 2.20
N GLU A 32 -6.07 -12.90 2.16
CA GLU A 32 -5.41 -13.99 2.88
C GLU A 32 -5.54 -13.84 4.40
N LEU A 33 -5.30 -12.63 4.94
CA LEU A 33 -5.45 -12.39 6.38
C LEU A 33 -6.92 -12.51 6.83
N ASN A 34 -7.89 -12.09 6.02
CA ASN A 34 -9.29 -12.22 6.38
C ASN A 34 -9.79 -13.67 6.44
N ARG A 35 -9.17 -14.59 5.69
CA ARG A 35 -9.48 -16.04 5.75
C ARG A 35 -9.05 -16.67 7.07
N LEU A 36 -8.11 -16.06 7.79
CA LEU A 36 -7.68 -16.55 9.09
C LEU A 36 -8.76 -16.28 10.15
N ASN A 37 -8.96 -17.24 11.03
CA ASN A 37 -9.85 -17.09 12.17
C ASN A 37 -9.19 -16.26 13.29
N ALA A 38 -9.96 -15.91 14.34
CA ALA A 38 -9.48 -15.07 15.42
C ALA A 38 -8.26 -15.66 16.17
N ARG A 39 -8.20 -16.99 16.34
CA ARG A 39 -7.07 -17.65 16.99
C ARG A 39 -5.82 -17.59 16.11
N GLN A 40 -5.94 -17.94 14.83
CA GLN A 40 -4.82 -17.87 13.88
C GLN A 40 -4.25 -16.45 13.77
N LEU A 41 -5.11 -15.42 13.77
CA LEU A 41 -4.67 -14.03 13.81
C LEU A 41 -3.97 -13.69 15.12
N SER A 42 -4.52 -14.14 16.25
CA SER A 42 -3.91 -13.96 17.57
C SER A 42 -2.54 -14.63 17.69
N ASP A 43 -2.37 -15.82 17.10
CA ASP A 43 -1.10 -16.57 17.11
C ASP A 43 -0.01 -15.82 16.32
N LEU A 44 -0.41 -15.02 15.32
CA LEU A 44 0.46 -14.12 14.57
C LEU A 44 0.65 -12.74 15.23
N GLY A 45 -0.02 -12.47 16.36
CA GLY A 45 -0.03 -11.16 17.00
C GLY A 45 -0.75 -10.07 16.19
N ILE A 46 -1.71 -10.45 15.33
CA ILE A 46 -2.45 -9.54 14.46
C ILE A 46 -3.88 -9.37 14.99
N ASN A 47 -4.33 -8.12 15.16
CA ASN A 47 -5.76 -7.85 15.32
C ASN A 47 -6.45 -7.73 13.96
N ARG A 48 -7.72 -8.16 13.86
CA ARG A 48 -8.49 -8.03 12.61
C ARG A 48 -8.58 -6.58 12.12
N ALA A 49 -8.63 -5.61 13.04
CA ALA A 49 -8.61 -4.18 12.71
C ALA A 49 -7.30 -3.70 12.08
N ASP A 50 -6.19 -4.41 12.28
CA ASP A 50 -4.88 -4.07 11.72
C ASP A 50 -4.67 -4.59 10.29
N ILE A 51 -5.53 -5.48 9.79
CA ILE A 51 -5.36 -6.14 8.48
C ILE A 51 -5.16 -5.13 7.35
N GLU A 52 -5.97 -4.08 7.30
CA GLU A 52 -5.81 -3.06 6.26
C GLU A 52 -4.52 -2.26 6.39
N ARG A 53 -4.11 -1.96 7.63
CA ARG A 53 -2.85 -1.24 7.90
C ARG A 53 -1.66 -2.08 7.46
N ILE A 54 -1.66 -3.37 7.78
CA ILE A 54 -0.63 -4.33 7.38
C ILE A 54 -0.59 -4.47 5.86
N ALA A 55 -1.74 -4.60 5.21
CA ALA A 55 -1.81 -4.68 3.75
C ALA A 55 -1.26 -3.42 3.06
N ARG A 56 -1.45 -2.23 3.63
CA ARG A 56 -0.83 -0.99 3.15
C ARG A 56 0.70 -0.98 3.33
N GLN A 57 1.22 -1.62 4.38
CA GLN A 57 2.66 -1.72 4.65
C GLN A 57 3.38 -2.69 3.72
N ALA A 58 2.66 -3.62 3.08
CA ALA A 58 3.23 -4.60 2.16
C ALA A 58 3.53 -4.05 0.75
N ILE A 59 2.99 -2.88 0.40
CA ILE A 59 3.11 -2.21 -0.92
C ILE A 59 4.40 -1.38 -1.02
#